data_AF-A0A7X9HLC6-F1
#
_entry.id   AF-A0A7X9HLC6-F1
#
_cell.length_a   1.000
_cell.length_b   1.000
_cell.length_c   1.000
_cell.angle_alpha   90.00
_cell.angle_beta   90.00
_cell.angle_gamma   90.00
#
_symmetry.space_group_name_H-M   'P 1'
#
loop_
_entity.id
_entity.type
_entity.pdbx_description
1 polymer ?
#
loop_
_entity_poly.entity_id
_entity_poly.type
_entity_poly.pdbx_seq_one_letter_code
_entity_poly.pdbx_strand_id
1 'polypeptide(L)'
;MRTLLRDLYFQTLQGLAPLATYNQDNHGCDWGTKNDNRSGFFLPELTREALFQAMFERRSFATTDKNATIVMMAQGECWMGSILRGATYLNLRVTASDPDPDDAFLAIEFYGPQKTLLSTFDCAGTNPCVAELSVPVIGSTDVVARATMQDGGSLVAAPIWASP
;
A
#
# COMPACT_ATOMS: atom_id res chain seq x y z
N MET A 1 -5.99 11.18 18.27
CA MET A 1 -6.95 10.77 17.22
C MET A 1 -6.29 10.31 15.91
N ARG A 2 -5.16 10.89 15.45
CA ARG A 2 -4.50 10.48 14.18
C ARG A 2 -3.99 9.02 14.13
N THR A 3 -3.62 8.42 15.26
CA THR A 3 -3.06 7.06 15.31
C THR A 3 -4.12 5.95 15.17
N LEU A 4 -5.37 6.22 15.60
CA LEU A 4 -6.42 5.20 15.67
C LEU A 4 -6.95 4.76 14.29
N LEU A 5 -7.03 5.67 13.32
CA LEU A 5 -7.57 5.34 11.98
C LEU A 5 -6.62 4.48 11.14
N ARG A 6 -5.30 4.67 11.27
CA ARG A 6 -4.31 3.87 10.53
C ARG A 6 -4.30 2.41 10.98
N ASP A 7 -4.63 2.15 12.24
CA ASP A 7 -4.64 0.80 12.81
C ASP A 7 -5.93 0.03 12.48
N LEU A 8 -7.05 0.73 12.27
CA LEU A 8 -8.33 0.13 11.89
C LEU A 8 -8.30 -0.53 10.51
N TYR A 9 -7.52 0.02 9.56
CA TYR A 9 -7.37 -0.59 8.23
C TYR A 9 -6.83 -2.02 8.35
N PHE A 10 -5.75 -2.23 9.11
CA PHE A 10 -5.17 -3.57 9.32
C PHE A 10 -6.11 -4.52 10.06
N GLN A 11 -7.02 -4.00 10.90
CA GLN A 11 -8.03 -4.81 11.59
C GLN A 11 -9.13 -5.31 10.63
N THR A 12 -9.47 -4.53 9.60
CA THR A 12 -10.54 -4.87 8.63
C THR A 12 -10.17 -5.97 7.64
N LEU A 13 -8.89 -6.36 7.56
CA LEU A 13 -8.41 -7.39 6.63
C LEU A 13 -8.85 -8.81 7.02
N GLN A 14 -9.37 -8.99 8.23
CA GLN A 14 -9.95 -10.26 8.65
C GLN A 14 -11.33 -10.46 7.99
N GLY A 15 -11.36 -11.32 6.98
CA GLY A 15 -12.60 -11.76 6.34
C GLY A 15 -13.15 -10.82 5.25
N LEU A 16 -12.51 -9.68 5.02
CA LEU A 16 -12.82 -8.76 3.92
C LEU A 16 -11.56 -8.46 3.10
N ALA A 17 -11.78 -8.01 1.86
CA ALA A 17 -10.73 -7.51 0.99
C ALA A 17 -11.00 -6.04 0.63
N PRO A 18 -10.79 -5.09 1.58
CA PRO A 18 -11.05 -3.68 1.32
C PRO A 18 -10.01 -3.06 0.39
N LEU A 19 -10.36 -1.92 -0.18
CA LEU A 19 -9.42 -1.03 -0.87
C LEU A 19 -8.57 -0.25 0.15
N ALA A 20 -7.29 -0.03 -0.16
CA ALA A 20 -6.49 0.99 0.50
C ALA A 20 -6.87 2.36 -0.09
N THR A 21 -7.61 3.17 0.66
CA THR A 21 -8.03 4.52 0.24
C THR A 21 -7.89 5.53 1.37
N TYR A 22 -7.64 6.78 0.99
CA TYR A 22 -7.66 7.95 1.85
C TYR A 22 -8.40 9.08 1.13
N ASN A 23 -9.39 9.69 1.79
CA ASN A 23 -10.10 10.87 1.35
C ASN A 23 -9.85 12.06 2.30
N GLN A 24 -10.15 13.27 1.82
CA GLN A 24 -10.05 14.48 2.63
C GLN A 24 -11.26 14.73 3.52
N ASP A 25 -12.40 14.13 3.19
CA ASP A 25 -13.71 14.43 3.77
C ASP A 25 -13.99 15.95 3.85
N ASN A 26 -13.52 16.68 2.84
CA ASN A 26 -13.50 18.13 2.88
C ASN A 26 -14.85 18.74 2.49
N HIS A 27 -15.37 19.59 3.38
CA HIS A 27 -16.59 20.37 3.19
C HIS A 27 -16.31 21.87 2.97
N GLY A 28 -15.03 22.28 2.92
CA GLY A 28 -14.61 23.63 2.55
C GLY A 28 -14.41 23.78 1.05
N CYS A 29 -14.31 25.03 0.57
CA CYS A 29 -14.16 25.35 -0.86
C CYS A 29 -12.74 25.14 -1.42
N ASP A 30 -11.88 24.42 -0.69
CA ASP A 30 -10.49 24.07 -1.00
C ASP A 30 -10.36 22.58 -1.37
N TRP A 31 -11.33 22.07 -2.13
CA TRP A 31 -11.37 20.66 -2.57
C TRP A 31 -10.11 20.29 -3.36
N GLY A 32 -9.46 19.20 -2.95
CA GLY A 32 -8.25 18.70 -3.59
C GLY A 32 -6.97 19.40 -3.13
N THR A 33 -7.05 20.52 -2.42
CA THR A 33 -5.86 21.29 -1.98
C THR A 33 -5.76 21.47 -0.46
N LYS A 34 -6.78 21.08 0.31
CA LYS A 34 -6.79 21.22 1.78
C LYS A 34 -5.65 20.48 2.50
N ASN A 35 -5.23 19.35 1.94
CA ASN A 35 -4.10 18.54 2.39
C ASN A 35 -3.63 17.64 1.25
N ASP A 36 -2.58 16.87 1.50
CA ASP A 36 -1.96 16.00 0.49
C ASP A 36 -2.42 14.54 0.58
N ASN A 37 -3.44 14.22 1.39
CA ASN A 37 -3.96 12.87 1.45
C ASN A 37 -4.63 12.47 0.13
N ARG A 38 -4.19 11.35 -0.46
CA ARG A 38 -4.74 10.82 -1.72
C ARG A 38 -4.99 9.32 -1.65
N SER A 39 -5.91 8.87 -2.50
CA SER A 39 -5.99 7.48 -2.94
C SER A 39 -5.38 7.39 -4.33
N GLY A 40 -4.40 6.53 -4.51
CA GLY A 40 -3.85 6.21 -5.82
C GLY A 40 -4.40 4.90 -6.35
N PHE A 41 -4.51 4.80 -7.67
CA PHE A 41 -4.93 3.58 -8.39
C PHE A 41 -3.98 3.32 -9.55
N PHE A 42 -3.63 2.05 -9.76
CA PHE A 42 -2.86 1.63 -10.93
C PHE A 42 -3.80 1.13 -12.01
N LEU A 43 -3.83 1.85 -13.13
CA LEU A 43 -4.70 1.61 -14.27
C LEU A 43 -3.89 1.70 -15.58
N PRO A 44 -4.22 0.89 -16.60
CA PRO A 44 -3.51 0.88 -17.88
C PRO A 44 -3.75 2.14 -18.73
N GLU A 45 -4.88 2.82 -18.53
CA GLU A 45 -5.29 4.02 -19.25
C GLU A 45 -6.20 4.87 -18.37
N LEU A 46 -6.24 6.19 -18.59
CA LEU A 46 -7.07 7.11 -17.82
C LEU A 46 -8.52 7.14 -18.35
N THR A 47 -9.21 6.01 -18.22
CA THR A 47 -10.62 5.85 -18.57
C THR A 47 -11.45 5.49 -17.35
N ARG A 48 -12.76 5.75 -17.43
CA ARG A 48 -13.70 5.40 -16.35
C ARG A 48 -13.69 3.90 -16.13
N GLU A 49 -13.71 3.13 -17.22
CA GLU A 49 -13.73 1.67 -17.23
C GLU A 49 -12.47 1.11 -16.57
N ALA A 50 -11.29 1.61 -16.92
CA ALA A 50 -10.03 1.19 -16.33
C ALA A 50 -9.96 1.52 -14.82
N LEU A 51 -10.50 2.68 -14.40
CA LEU A 51 -10.60 3.01 -12.98
C LEU A 51 -11.50 2.01 -12.23
N PHE A 52 -12.67 1.68 -12.75
CA PHE A 52 -13.55 0.68 -12.13
C PHE A 52 -12.87 -0.69 -12.04
N GLN A 53 -12.15 -1.11 -13.08
CA GLN A 53 -11.39 -2.36 -13.04
C GLN A 53 -10.31 -2.34 -11.96
N ALA A 54 -9.52 -1.26 -11.86
CA ALA A 54 -8.52 -1.10 -10.81
C ALA A 54 -9.13 -1.15 -9.40
N MET A 55 -10.34 -0.60 -9.22
CA MET A 55 -11.11 -0.71 -7.96
C MET A 55 -11.56 -2.16 -7.69
N PHE A 56 -12.09 -2.88 -8.68
CA PHE A 56 -12.51 -4.28 -8.50
C PHE A 56 -11.34 -5.20 -8.14
N GLU A 57 -10.19 -4.96 -8.76
CA GLU A 57 -8.96 -5.72 -8.55
C GLU A 57 -8.15 -5.22 -7.34
N ARG A 58 -8.60 -4.14 -6.70
CA ARG A 58 -7.96 -3.51 -5.54
C ARG A 58 -6.52 -3.06 -5.79
N ARG A 59 -6.21 -2.60 -7.00
CA ARG A 59 -4.90 -2.01 -7.34
C ARG A 59 -4.79 -0.57 -6.82
N SER A 60 -5.02 -0.39 -5.52
CA SER A 60 -5.06 0.91 -4.87
C SER A 60 -4.03 1.07 -3.76
N PHE A 61 -3.72 2.31 -3.41
CA PHE A 61 -2.93 2.66 -2.24
C PHE A 61 -3.43 3.95 -1.61
N ALA A 62 -3.16 4.12 -0.32
CA ALA A 62 -3.39 5.36 0.41
C ALA A 62 -2.06 6.09 0.60
N THR A 63 -2.04 7.41 0.49
CA THR A 63 -0.84 8.25 0.72
C THR A 63 -1.23 9.53 1.47
N THR A 64 -0.29 10.08 2.24
CA THR A 64 -0.38 11.44 2.79
C THR A 64 0.42 12.48 2.00
N ASP A 65 0.94 12.07 0.84
CA ASP A 65 1.65 12.91 -0.11
C ASP A 65 0.84 13.05 -1.43
N LYS A 66 1.04 14.18 -2.13
CA LYS A 66 0.27 14.61 -3.31
C LYS A 66 0.55 13.78 -4.57
N ASN A 67 1.74 13.19 -4.73
CA ASN A 67 2.22 12.56 -5.97
C ASN A 67 3.12 11.33 -5.75
N ALA A 68 3.45 10.96 -4.51
CA ALA A 68 4.14 9.73 -4.16
C ALA A 68 3.34 8.47 -4.52
N THR A 69 4.04 7.38 -4.82
CA THR A 69 3.44 6.08 -5.14
C THR A 69 4.09 4.92 -4.38
N ILE A 70 3.31 3.88 -4.09
CA ILE A 70 3.79 2.60 -3.56
C ILE A 70 3.21 1.46 -4.41
N VAL A 71 4.09 0.59 -4.89
CA VAL A 71 3.74 -0.63 -5.65
C VAL A 71 4.21 -1.82 -4.84
N MET A 72 3.33 -2.80 -4.63
CA MET A 72 3.70 -4.10 -4.09
C MET A 72 3.30 -5.20 -5.08
N MET A 73 4.23 -6.10 -5.38
CA MET A 73 4.05 -7.23 -6.27
C MET A 73 4.41 -8.53 -5.56
N ALA A 74 3.66 -9.61 -5.80
CA ALA A 74 4.02 -10.98 -5.43
C ALA A 74 4.43 -11.77 -6.66
N GLN A 75 5.42 -12.66 -6.51
CA GLN A 75 5.91 -13.54 -7.57
C GLN A 75 6.38 -12.81 -8.85
N GLY A 76 6.65 -11.51 -8.76
CA GLY A 76 7.01 -10.66 -9.91
C GLY A 76 5.87 -10.30 -10.86
N GLU A 77 4.68 -10.86 -10.70
CA GLU A 77 3.56 -10.71 -11.65
C GLU A 77 2.21 -10.36 -11.00
N CYS A 78 1.99 -10.77 -9.74
CA CYS A 78 0.73 -10.53 -9.06
C CYS A 78 0.75 -9.16 -8.37
N TRP A 79 -0.16 -8.27 -8.74
CA TRP A 79 -0.29 -6.95 -8.14
C TRP A 79 -0.84 -7.00 -6.72
N MET A 80 -0.51 -6.00 -5.91
CA MET A 80 -1.27 -5.68 -4.70
C MET A 80 -2.77 -5.63 -4.99
N GLY A 81 -3.58 -6.14 -4.06
CA GLY A 81 -5.00 -6.42 -4.28
C GLY A 81 -5.31 -7.88 -4.66
N SER A 82 -4.29 -8.65 -5.09
CA SER A 82 -4.45 -10.05 -5.52
C SER A 82 -4.69 -11.03 -4.35
N ILE A 83 -5.43 -12.10 -4.64
CA ILE A 83 -5.66 -13.24 -3.74
C ILE A 83 -5.03 -14.49 -4.37
N LEU A 84 -3.95 -14.99 -3.78
CA LEU A 84 -3.20 -16.16 -4.26
C LEU A 84 -3.69 -17.42 -3.52
N ARG A 85 -3.98 -18.49 -4.27
CA ARG A 85 -4.38 -19.80 -3.74
C ARG A 85 -3.35 -20.85 -4.13
N GLY A 86 -3.05 -21.81 -3.26
CA GLY A 86 -2.01 -22.80 -3.52
C GLY A 86 -0.58 -22.28 -3.35
N ALA A 87 -0.41 -21.09 -2.76
CA ALA A 87 0.91 -20.50 -2.57
C ALA A 87 1.53 -21.04 -1.28
N THR A 88 2.74 -21.57 -1.36
CA THR A 88 3.52 -21.99 -0.16
C THR A 88 4.44 -20.89 0.35
N TYR A 89 4.75 -19.90 -0.50
CA TYR A 89 5.51 -18.70 -0.19
C TYR A 89 4.93 -17.49 -0.92
N LEU A 90 5.05 -16.32 -0.30
CA LEU A 90 4.86 -15.02 -0.92
C LEU A 90 6.22 -14.34 -1.08
N ASN A 91 6.73 -14.25 -2.31
CA ASN A 91 7.91 -13.47 -2.66
C ASN A 91 7.46 -12.07 -3.07
N LEU A 92 7.61 -11.12 -2.15
CA LEU A 92 7.12 -9.77 -2.26
C LEU A 92 8.23 -8.83 -2.67
N ARG A 93 7.92 -7.91 -3.58
CA ARG A 93 8.75 -6.76 -3.92
C ARG A 93 7.92 -5.50 -3.79
N VAL A 94 8.42 -4.52 -3.06
CA VAL A 94 7.80 -3.22 -2.85
C VAL A 94 8.70 -2.14 -3.44
N THR A 95 8.10 -1.18 -4.14
CA THR A 95 8.78 0.02 -4.62
C THR A 95 7.99 1.24 -4.17
N ALA A 96 8.62 2.11 -3.40
CA ALA A 96 8.11 3.43 -3.04
C ALA A 96 8.90 4.47 -3.83
N SER A 97 8.21 5.40 -4.47
CA SER A 97 8.84 6.44 -5.28
C SER A 97 8.05 7.73 -5.24
N ASP A 98 8.78 8.84 -5.29
CA ASP A 98 8.22 10.18 -5.38
C ASP A 98 8.88 10.91 -6.57
N PRO A 99 8.13 11.57 -7.47
CA PRO A 99 8.74 12.39 -8.51
C PRO A 99 9.45 13.64 -7.98
N ASP A 100 9.16 14.10 -6.76
CA ASP A 100 9.83 15.23 -6.13
C ASP A 100 11.19 14.77 -5.53
N PRO A 101 12.34 15.33 -5.97
CA PRO A 101 13.66 14.78 -5.67
C PRO A 101 14.11 14.96 -4.22
N ASP A 102 13.50 15.92 -3.51
CA ASP A 102 13.78 16.19 -2.11
C ASP A 102 12.97 15.26 -1.17
N ASP A 103 11.99 14.54 -1.72
CA ASP A 103 11.16 13.61 -0.96
C ASP A 103 11.79 12.20 -1.01
N ALA A 104 12.20 11.73 0.17
CA ALA A 104 12.92 10.48 0.36
C ALA A 104 12.25 9.58 1.39
N PHE A 105 12.60 8.29 1.37
CA PHE A 105 11.99 7.29 2.25
C PHE A 105 12.91 6.94 3.43
N LEU A 106 12.32 6.78 4.61
CA LEU A 106 12.98 6.27 5.82
C LEU A 106 12.96 4.75 5.85
N ALA A 107 11.79 4.15 5.61
CA ALA A 107 11.63 2.70 5.73
C ALA A 107 10.45 2.18 4.92
N ILE A 108 10.55 0.90 4.55
CA ILE A 108 9.42 0.08 4.13
C ILE A 108 9.20 -1.00 5.19
N GLU A 109 7.98 -1.09 5.70
CA GLU A 109 7.57 -2.07 6.69
C GLU A 109 6.54 -3.02 6.09
N PHE A 110 6.70 -4.31 6.39
CA PHE A 110 5.78 -5.36 6.01
C PHE A 110 4.99 -5.80 7.23
N TYR A 111 3.67 -5.81 7.09
CA TYR A 111 2.74 -6.18 8.15
C TYR A 111 1.94 -7.40 7.71
N GLY A 112 1.83 -8.37 8.59
CA GLY A 112 0.92 -9.50 8.47
C GLY A 112 -0.44 -9.22 9.12
N PRO A 113 -1.25 -10.28 9.33
CA PRO A 113 -2.55 -10.18 9.98
C PRO A 113 -2.46 -9.45 11.31
N GLN A 114 -3.49 -8.65 11.65
CA GLN A 114 -3.56 -7.89 12.91
C GLN A 114 -2.40 -6.89 13.10
N LYS A 115 -1.80 -6.43 11.99
CA LYS A 115 -0.66 -5.49 12.00
C LYS A 115 0.58 -6.09 12.69
N THR A 116 0.75 -7.42 12.66
CA THR A 116 2.01 -8.03 13.11
C THR A 116 3.14 -7.58 12.20
N LEU A 117 4.14 -6.89 12.75
CA LEU A 117 5.32 -6.49 11.98
C LEU A 117 6.12 -7.74 11.59
N LEU A 118 6.26 -7.98 10.28
CA LEU A 118 7.01 -9.10 9.71
C LEU A 118 8.47 -8.72 9.45
N SER A 119 8.69 -7.52 8.91
CA SER A 119 10.03 -7.01 8.59
C SER A 119 10.01 -5.49 8.43
N THR A 120 11.16 -4.87 8.67
CA THR A 120 11.45 -3.46 8.39
C THR A 120 12.69 -3.40 7.50
N PHE A 121 12.57 -2.72 6.37
CA PHE A 121 13.68 -2.39 5.49
C PHE A 121 14.04 -0.91 5.66
N ASP A 122 15.30 -0.61 5.96
CA ASP A 122 15.82 0.75 6.05
C ASP A 122 16.10 1.28 4.64
N CYS A 123 15.41 2.35 4.26
CA CYS A 123 15.57 2.99 2.95
C CYS A 123 16.78 3.93 2.90
N ALA A 124 17.40 4.26 4.04
CA ALA A 124 18.56 5.15 4.13
C ALA A 124 18.39 6.50 3.40
N GLY A 125 17.16 7.03 3.32
CA GLY A 125 16.88 8.28 2.61
C GLY A 125 16.94 8.17 1.09
N THR A 126 16.72 6.99 0.51
CA THR A 126 16.69 6.80 -0.95
C THR A 126 15.31 7.07 -1.54
N ASN A 127 15.30 7.52 -2.80
CA ASN A 127 14.12 7.62 -3.67
C ASN A 127 14.54 7.25 -5.11
N PRO A 128 14.01 6.17 -5.72
CA PRO A 128 13.05 5.23 -5.14
C PRO A 128 13.67 4.35 -4.06
N CYS A 129 12.86 3.91 -3.10
CA CYS A 129 13.23 2.85 -2.16
C CYS A 129 12.58 1.52 -2.59
N VAL A 130 13.40 0.46 -2.64
CA VAL A 130 12.97 -0.88 -3.05
C VAL A 130 13.28 -1.88 -1.95
N ALA A 131 12.28 -2.66 -1.54
CA ALA A 131 12.40 -3.69 -0.51
C ALA A 131 11.83 -5.02 -1.00
N GLU A 132 12.41 -6.12 -0.54
CA GLU A 132 11.94 -7.47 -0.85
C GLU A 132 11.75 -8.28 0.44
N LEU A 133 10.76 -9.17 0.45
CA LEU A 133 10.46 -10.06 1.58
C LEU A 133 9.90 -11.38 1.07
N SER A 134 10.37 -12.50 1.61
CA SER A 134 9.75 -13.81 1.39
C SER A 134 9.05 -14.27 2.67
N VAL A 135 7.76 -14.59 2.57
CA VAL A 135 6.91 -15.00 3.71
C VAL A 135 6.36 -16.41 3.48
N PRO A 136 6.57 -17.37 4.40
CA PRO A 136 5.97 -18.70 4.29
C PRO A 136 4.44 -18.62 4.48
N VAL A 137 3.70 -19.38 3.68
CA VAL A 137 2.23 -19.44 3.74
C VAL A 137 1.82 -20.80 4.32
N ILE A 138 1.63 -20.83 5.63
CA ILE A 138 1.26 -22.05 6.38
C ILE A 138 -0.28 -22.16 6.52
N GLY A 139 -0.98 -21.03 6.41
CA GLY A 139 -2.42 -20.91 6.41
C GLY A 139 -2.83 -19.62 5.71
N SER A 140 -4.14 -19.32 5.68
CA SER A 140 -4.62 -18.07 5.10
C SER A 140 -3.97 -16.87 5.80
N THR A 141 -3.39 -15.98 5.01
CA THR A 141 -2.66 -14.80 5.49
C THR A 141 -2.87 -13.62 4.55
N ASP A 142 -2.50 -12.44 5.01
CA ASP A 142 -2.41 -11.20 4.26
C ASP A 142 -1.09 -10.50 4.56
N VAL A 143 -0.52 -9.82 3.56
CA VAL A 143 0.64 -8.95 3.76
C VAL A 143 0.37 -7.57 3.19
N VAL A 144 0.65 -6.54 3.99
CA VAL A 144 0.53 -5.13 3.65
C VAL A 144 1.89 -4.47 3.76
N ALA A 145 2.24 -3.64 2.78
CA ALA A 145 3.41 -2.78 2.84
C ALA A 145 3.05 -1.35 3.24
N ARG A 146 3.85 -0.75 4.11
CA ARG A 146 3.83 0.69 4.42
C ARG A 146 5.19 1.30 4.14
N ALA A 147 5.23 2.38 3.37
CA ALA A 147 6.42 3.22 3.26
C ALA A 147 6.27 4.45 4.16
N THR A 148 7.34 4.82 4.87
CA THR A 148 7.42 6.05 5.67
C THR A 148 8.42 6.99 5.02
N MET A 149 8.02 8.25 4.79
CA MET A 149 8.85 9.30 4.20
C MET A 149 9.66 10.05 5.28
N GLN A 150 10.75 10.70 4.88
CA GLN A 150 11.65 11.45 5.79
C GLN A 150 10.97 12.61 6.51
N ASP A 151 9.99 13.22 5.88
CA ASP A 151 9.19 14.33 6.41
C ASP A 151 8.02 13.86 7.32
N GLY A 152 7.87 12.55 7.52
CA GLY A 152 6.80 11.94 8.29
C GLY A 152 5.55 11.58 7.48
N GLY A 153 5.57 11.80 6.16
CA GLY A 153 4.58 11.27 5.22
C GLY A 153 4.57 9.74 5.20
N SER A 154 3.51 9.14 4.64
CA SER A 154 3.41 7.69 4.56
C SER A 154 2.51 7.22 3.43
N LEU A 155 2.85 6.07 2.87
CA LEU A 155 2.05 5.34 1.89
C LEU A 155 1.71 3.95 2.40
N VAL A 156 0.51 3.45 2.10
CA VAL A 156 0.05 2.11 2.45
C VAL A 156 -0.51 1.44 1.21
N ALA A 157 0.10 0.33 0.80
CA ALA A 157 -0.34 -0.48 -0.33
C ALA A 157 -1.62 -1.27 0.01
N ALA A 158 -2.39 -1.63 -1.02
CA ALA A 158 -3.38 -2.70 -0.86
C ALA A 158 -2.68 -4.01 -0.42
N PRO A 159 -3.37 -4.91 0.29
CA PRO A 159 -2.79 -6.16 0.76
C PRO A 159 -2.61 -7.14 -0.39
N ILE A 160 -1.74 -8.13 -0.20
CA ILE A 160 -1.76 -9.39 -0.96
C ILE A 160 -2.22 -10.48 -0.01
N TRP A 161 -3.28 -11.19 -0.39
CA TRP A 161 -3.78 -12.34 0.36
C TRP A 161 -3.19 -13.63 -0.20
N ALA A 162 -2.91 -14.59 0.67
CA ALA A 162 -2.46 -15.92 0.27
C ALA A 162 -3.11 -17.01 1.11
N SER A 163 -3.26 -18.18 0.50
CA SER A 163 -3.65 -19.43 1.14
C SER A 163 -2.90 -20.59 0.51
N PRO A 164 -2.55 -21.63 1.29
CA PRO A 164 -1.87 -22.82 0.80
C PRO A 164 -2.76 -23.66 -0.15
#